data_AF-A0A392PBS3-F1
#
_entry.id   AF-A0A392PBS3-F1
#
_cell.length_a   1.000
_cell.length_b   1.000
_cell.length_c   1.000
_cell.angle_alpha   90.00
_cell.angle_beta   90.00
_cell.angle_gamma   90.00
#
_symmetry.space_group_name_H-M   'P 1'
#
loop_
_entity.id
_entity.type
_entity.pdbx_description
1 polymer ?
#
loop_
_entity_poly.entity_id
_entity_poly.type
_entity_poly.pdbx_seq_one_letter_code
_entity_poly.pdbx_strand_id
1 'polypeptide(L)' 'MPYKANEETFESSHEVFKSAFPRGFAWEVIKVYTGPPEIAFKFRHWGFFEGPFKGHAPTGNMVQFFGLGTLK' A
#
# COMPACT_ATOMS: atom_id res chain seq x y z
N MET A 1 -12.09 18.69 4.00
CA MET A 1 -12.48 18.00 5.24
C MET A 1 -11.34 17.08 5.65
N PRO A 2 -10.86 17.10 6.90
CA PRO A 2 -9.77 16.21 7.33
C PRO A 2 -10.21 14.74 7.32
N TYR A 3 -9.27 13.83 7.08
CA TYR A 3 -9.49 12.38 7.19
C TYR A 3 -9.86 12.01 8.63
N LYS A 4 -10.94 11.25 8.80
CA LYS A 4 -11.42 10.77 10.11
C LYS A 4 -11.23 9.27 10.21
N ALA A 5 -10.15 8.85 10.84
CA ALA A 5 -9.77 7.43 10.94
C ALA A 5 -10.82 6.57 11.67
N ASN A 6 -11.55 7.16 12.63
CA ASN A 6 -12.55 6.48 13.45
C ASN A 6 -13.86 6.17 12.70
N GLU A 7 -14.07 6.74 11.51
CA GLU A 7 -15.24 6.50 10.68
C GLU A 7 -14.99 5.39 9.63
N GLU A 8 -13.78 4.85 9.54
CA GLU A 8 -13.43 3.76 8.61
C GLU A 8 -13.40 2.40 9.32
N THR A 9 -14.05 1.41 8.73
CA THR A 9 -13.89 0.00 9.11
C THR A 9 -12.80 -0.66 8.27
N PHE A 10 -12.40 -1.87 8.64
CA PHE A 10 -11.49 -2.67 7.82
C PHE A 10 -12.07 -2.85 6.40
N GLU A 11 -13.35 -3.20 6.30
CA GLU A 11 -14.06 -3.41 5.04
C GLU A 11 -14.16 -2.13 4.22
N SER A 12 -14.55 -0.99 4.82
CA SER A 12 -14.68 0.27 4.07
C SER A 12 -13.34 0.74 3.53
N SER A 13 -12.27 0.63 4.33
CA SER A 13 -10.92 0.97 3.89
C SER A 13 -10.43 0.06 2.76
N HIS A 14 -10.77 -1.24 2.81
CA HIS A 14 -10.40 -2.21 1.81
C HIS A 14 -11.13 -1.99 0.48
N GLU A 15 -12.42 -1.63 0.52
CA GLU A 15 -13.19 -1.27 -0.67
C GLU A 15 -12.66 0.02 -1.30
N VAL A 16 -12.40 1.06 -0.50
CA VAL A 16 -11.81 2.32 -0.99
C VAL A 16 -10.44 2.06 -1.64
N PHE A 17 -9.62 1.20 -1.05
CA PHE A 17 -8.30 0.86 -1.58
C PHE A 17 -8.38 0.09 -2.91
N LYS A 18 -9.22 -0.96 -2.99
CA LYS A 18 -9.42 -1.73 -4.22
C LYS A 18 -10.04 -0.87 -5.33
N SER A 19 -10.93 0.06 -4.97
CA SER A 19 -11.49 1.02 -5.91
C SER A 19 -10.40 1.91 -6.49
N ALA A 20 -9.52 2.48 -5.66
CA ALA A 20 -8.43 3.34 -6.11
C ALA A 20 -7.37 2.60 -6.96
N PHE A 21 -7.09 1.34 -6.63
CA PHE A 21 -6.08 0.49 -7.28
C PHE A 21 -6.72 -0.80 -7.85
N PRO A 22 -7.51 -0.71 -8.94
CA PRO A 22 -8.28 -1.84 -9.46
C PRO A 22 -7.42 -2.99 -9.98
N ARG A 23 -6.17 -2.72 -10.38
CA ARG A 23 -5.17 -3.74 -10.76
C ARG A 23 -4.46 -4.37 -9.56
N GLY A 24 -4.83 -3.98 -8.34
CA GLY A 24 -4.13 -4.33 -7.12
C GLY A 24 -2.93 -3.43 -6.83
N PHE A 25 -2.28 -3.73 -5.71
CA PHE A 25 -1.12 -3.01 -5.20
C PHE A 25 -0.08 -4.03 -4.75
N ALA A 26 0.90 -4.28 -5.61
CA ALA A 26 1.85 -5.35 -5.47
C ALA A 26 2.85 -5.08 -4.34
N TRP A 27 3.23 -6.15 -3.65
CA TRP A 27 4.32 -6.16 -2.67
C TRP A 27 5.46 -7.02 -3.16
N GLU A 28 6.69 -6.53 -3.03
CA GLU A 28 7.88 -7.29 -3.36
C GLU A 28 9.03 -7.02 -2.36
N VAL A 29 9.83 -8.06 -2.09
CA VAL A 29 11.09 -7.91 -1.36
C VAL A 29 12.16 -7.43 -2.33
N ILE A 30 12.82 -6.33 -1.98
CA ILE A 30 13.92 -5.76 -2.76
C ILE A 30 15.27 -6.31 -2.31
N LYS A 31 15.45 -6.44 -0.99
CA LYS A 31 16.71 -6.89 -0.41
C LYS A 31 16.50 -7.48 0.97
N VAL A 32 17.17 -8.59 1.25
CA VAL A 32 17.30 -9.14 2.60
C VAL A 32 18.67 -8.75 3.15
N TYR A 33 18.71 -8.23 4.38
CA TYR A 33 19.92 -7.77 5.05
C TYR A 33 20.46 -8.77 6.06
N THR A 34 19.59 -9.51 6.74
CA THR A 34 19.98 -10.50 7.77
C THR A 34 19.21 -11.82 7.59
N GLY A 35 19.78 -12.91 8.07
CA GLY A 35 19.14 -14.24 8.09
C GLY A 35 18.48 -14.56 9.45
N PRO A 36 17.86 -15.75 9.60
CA PRO A 36 17.23 -16.16 10.85
C PRO A 36 18.17 -16.11 12.07
N PRO A 37 17.66 -15.94 13.31
CA PRO A 37 16.23 -15.89 13.65
C PRO A 37 15.58 -14.52 13.46
N GLU A 38 16.32 -13.46 13.12
CA GLU A 38 15.78 -12.10 12.95
C GLU A 38 16.17 -11.55 11.58
N ILE A 39 15.17 -11.41 10.70
CA ILE A 39 15.34 -11.02 9.31
C ILE A 39 14.97 -9.55 9.15
N ALA A 40 15.91 -8.72 8.74
CA ALA A 40 15.67 -7.36 8.27
C ALA A 40 15.66 -7.35 6.73
N PHE A 41 14.68 -6.68 6.13
CA PHE A 41 14.55 -6.60 4.67
C PHE A 41 13.99 -5.26 4.21
N LYS A 42 14.33 -4.86 2.97
CA LYS A 42 13.72 -3.75 2.24
C LYS A 42 12.63 -4.29 1.33
N PHE A 43 11.48 -3.64 1.31
CA PHE A 43 10.37 -3.98 0.42
C PHE A 43 9.91 -2.77 -0.39
N ARG A 44 9.14 -3.04 -1.45
CA ARG A 44 8.42 -2.06 -2.25
C ARG A 44 6.96 -2.43 -2.32
N HIS A 45 6.11 -1.42 -2.23
CA HIS A 45 4.69 -1.50 -2.50
C HIS A 45 4.35 -0.57 -3.67
N TRP A 46 3.60 -1.03 -4.67
CA TRP A 46 3.32 -0.22 -5.85
C TRP A 46 2.03 -0.62 -6.58
N GLY A 47 1.44 0.33 -7.29
CA GLY A 47 0.29 0.11 -8.16
C GLY A 47 -0.09 1.38 -8.93
N PHE A 48 -1.05 1.29 -9.84
CA PHE A 48 -1.47 2.42 -10.66
C PHE A 48 -2.75 3.05 -10.10
N PHE A 49 -2.73 4.37 -9.89
CA PHE A 49 -3.87 5.09 -9.34
C PHE A 49 -4.88 5.42 -10.45
N GLU A 50 -5.76 4.46 -10.71
CA GLU A 50 -6.67 4.45 -11.86
C GLU A 50 -8.14 4.54 -11.50
N GLY A 51 -8.50 4.28 -10.24
CA GLY A 51 -9.85 4.53 -9.75
C GLY A 51 -9.94 5.75 -8.84
N PRO A 52 -11.16 6.19 -8.52
CA PRO A 52 -11.37 7.33 -7.64
C PRO A 52 -10.95 7.02 -6.21
N PHE A 53 -10.48 8.04 -5.48
CA PHE A 53 -10.17 7.92 -4.05
C PHE A 53 -10.75 9.12 -3.28
N LYS A 54 -11.81 8.92 -2.51
CA LYS A 54 -12.39 9.94 -1.61
C LYS A 54 -12.54 11.36 -2.25
N GLY A 55 -13.03 11.41 -3.49
CA GLY A 55 -13.23 12.67 -4.23
C GLY A 55 -12.00 13.15 -5.03
N HIS A 56 -10.88 12.44 -4.96
CA HIS A 56 -9.72 12.65 -5.82
C HIS A 56 -9.86 11.83 -7.10
N ALA A 57 -9.69 12.49 -8.24
CA ALA A 57 -9.67 11.85 -9.54
C ALA A 57 -8.41 10.98 -9.71
N PRO A 58 -8.50 9.84 -10.41
CA PRO A 58 -7.32 9.04 -10.72
C PRO A 58 -6.33 9.81 -11.59
N THR A 59 -5.04 9.54 -11.40
CA THR A 59 -3.98 10.17 -12.18
C THR A 59 -3.45 9.29 -13.31
N GLY A 60 -3.74 7.99 -13.27
CA GLY A 60 -3.17 6.99 -14.18
C GLY A 60 -1.69 6.67 -13.93
N ASN A 61 -1.05 7.39 -13.02
CA ASN A 61 0.37 7.21 -12.72
C ASN A 61 0.59 6.07 -11.73
N MET A 62 1.78 5.46 -11.81
CA MET A 62 2.24 4.53 -10.79
C MET A 62 2.56 5.28 -9.49
N VAL A 63 1.95 4.83 -8.41
CA VAL A 63 2.28 5.23 -7.04
C VAL A 63 3.08 4.10 -6.41
N GLN A 64 4.20 4.44 -5.77
CA GLN A 64 5.03 3.46 -5.08
C GLN A 64 5.64 4.03 -3.82
N PHE A 65 5.94 3.16 -2.86
CA PHE A 65 6.77 3.49 -1.72
C PHE A 65 7.70 2.32 -1.37
N PHE A 66 8.78 2.65 -0.67
CA PHE A 66 9.73 1.70 -0.14
C PHE A 66 9.70 1.73 1.37
N GLY A 67 9.83 0.57 1.99
CA GLY A 67 9.89 0.43 3.45
C GLY A 67 10.98 -0.53 3.88
N LEU A 68 11.26 -0.51 5.18
CA LEU A 68 12.08 -1.49 5.87
C LEU A 68 11.18 -2.27 6.84
N GLY A 69 11.34 -3.58 6.88
CA GLY A 69 10.61 -4.46 7.78
C GLY A 69 11.55 -5.40 8.51
N THR A 70 11.09 -5.86 9.68
CA THR A 70 11.73 -6.94 10.45
C THR A 70 10.75 -8.10 10.58
N LEU A 71 11.23 -9.33 10.43
CA LEU A 71 10.50 -10.56 10.66
C LEU A 71 11.23 -11.38 11.73
N LYS A 72 10.49 -11.83 12.74
CA LYS A 72 10.92 -12.72 13.82
C LYS A 72 10.09 -13.99 13.78
#